data_AF-A0A7V5VDK6-F1
#
_entry.id   AF-A0A7V5VDK6-F1
#
_cell.length_a   1.000
_cell.length_b   1.000
_cell.length_c   1.000
_cell.angle_alpha   90.00
_cell.angle_beta   90.00
_cell.angle_gamma   90.00
#
_symmetry.space_group_name_H-M   'P 1'
#
loop_
_entity.id
_entity.type
_entity.pdbx_description
1 polymer ?
#
loop_
_entity_poly.entity_id
_entity_poly.type
_entity_poly.pdbx_seq_one_letter_code
_entity_poly.pdbx_strand_id
1 'polypeptide(L)'
;MMSSSDAGERSETRVHRLEAEAFIRAARGKRILDVRTPGEFAKGHLPGASNLPLFSDAERAEIGTLYKQVGREQAILRGLEIVGPKMEQLVRAAHIDVADPAVYVHCWRGGMRSESLAWLLGLSGARAHVLIGGYKAFRNFALKKFAQPLRLIILGGRTGSGKTGILHALQRLGEQIIDLEELALHKGSVFGGLHSGQPITQQTFENALAVALEELDPSRPVWVEDESQRIGRVRIPDDFWRQMAHAPAVVVEMPVVLRKQIILADYGDIDRDQLSEAVQRIEKHLGGLRTRQVIEAIACGNLDKACDLLIPYYDKRYDYALQRRHEEDILSVRCETCVAEDNAAKILQAAEALLNGMTTPPLS
;
A
#
# COMPACT_ATOMS: atom_id res chain seq x y z
N MET A 1 -29.39 -24.63 48.93
CA MET A 1 -29.97 -24.57 47.57
C MET A 1 -29.62 -23.22 46.99
N MET A 2 -28.48 -23.14 46.28
CA MET A 2 -28.15 -22.00 45.43
C MET A 2 -28.62 -22.38 44.02
N SER A 3 -29.39 -21.49 43.42
CA SER A 3 -30.11 -21.70 42.17
C SER A 3 -29.16 -21.95 40.99
N SER A 4 -29.38 -23.09 40.36
CA SER A 4 -28.73 -23.58 39.15
C SER A 4 -29.25 -22.83 37.90
N SER A 5 -28.86 -21.57 37.71
CA SER A 5 -29.30 -20.80 36.53
C SER A 5 -28.24 -19.87 35.94
N ASP A 6 -26.96 -20.16 36.14
CA ASP A 6 -25.85 -19.39 35.53
C ASP A 6 -24.83 -20.27 34.77
N ALA A 7 -25.24 -21.49 34.42
CA ALA A 7 -24.40 -22.49 33.73
C ALA A 7 -24.80 -22.71 32.25
N GLY A 8 -25.38 -21.69 31.60
CA GLY A 8 -26.10 -21.84 30.33
C GLY A 8 -25.51 -21.16 29.10
N GLU A 9 -24.37 -20.47 29.19
CA GLU A 9 -23.73 -19.82 28.03
C GLU A 9 -22.25 -20.19 27.94
N ARG A 10 -21.95 -21.50 27.95
CA ARG A 10 -20.63 -21.98 27.53
C ARG A 10 -20.51 -21.76 26.03
N SER A 11 -19.83 -20.68 25.66
CA SER A 11 -19.36 -20.32 24.32
C SER A 11 -18.98 -21.56 23.51
N GLU A 12 -19.86 -22.01 22.61
CA GLU A 12 -19.41 -22.85 21.49
C GLU A 12 -18.24 -22.13 20.83
N THR A 13 -17.15 -22.85 20.58
CA THR A 13 -15.99 -22.34 19.85
C THR A 13 -16.37 -22.05 18.39
N ARG A 14 -17.12 -20.97 18.16
CA ARG A 14 -17.66 -20.61 16.85
C ARG A 14 -16.57 -19.87 16.07
N VAL A 15 -15.98 -20.59 15.13
CA VAL A 15 -15.15 -19.99 14.09
C VAL A 15 -16.08 -19.28 13.11
N HIS A 16 -15.98 -17.96 13.04
CA HIS A 16 -16.72 -17.15 12.07
C HIS A 16 -16.04 -17.21 10.71
N ARG A 17 -16.80 -17.19 9.61
CA ARG A 17 -16.26 -17.24 8.25
C ARG A 17 -16.73 -16.00 7.50
N LEU A 18 -15.80 -15.31 6.86
CA LEU A 18 -16.07 -14.04 6.18
C LEU A 18 -15.54 -14.10 4.75
N GLU A 19 -16.33 -13.58 3.81
CA GLU A 19 -15.88 -13.28 2.46
C GLU A 19 -14.85 -12.15 2.46
N ALA A 20 -14.08 -12.02 1.37
CA ALA A 20 -12.93 -11.10 1.32
C ALA A 20 -13.26 -9.66 1.73
N GLU A 21 -14.33 -9.07 1.19
CA GLU A 21 -14.74 -7.69 1.49
C GLU A 21 -15.10 -7.51 2.98
N ALA A 22 -15.97 -8.37 3.51
CA ALA A 22 -16.37 -8.35 4.91
C ALA A 22 -15.18 -8.62 5.86
N PHE A 23 -14.27 -9.51 5.47
CA PHE A 23 -13.06 -9.80 6.23
C PHE A 23 -12.16 -8.57 6.34
N ILE A 24 -11.89 -7.88 5.23
CA ILE A 24 -11.03 -6.68 5.21
C ILE A 24 -11.61 -5.59 6.11
N ARG A 25 -12.91 -5.29 5.95
CA ARG A 25 -13.58 -4.25 6.75
C ARG A 25 -13.58 -4.58 8.24
N ALA A 26 -13.90 -5.83 8.59
CA ALA A 26 -13.98 -6.26 9.99
C ALA A 26 -12.59 -6.37 10.64
N ALA A 27 -11.55 -6.72 9.88
CA ALA A 27 -10.19 -6.87 10.35
C ALA A 27 -9.43 -5.55 10.56
N ARG A 28 -10.02 -4.40 10.19
CA ARG A 28 -9.37 -3.09 10.27
C ARG A 28 -8.94 -2.75 11.70
N GLY A 29 -7.65 -2.48 11.88
CA GLY A 29 -7.06 -2.21 13.19
C GLY A 29 -7.09 -3.41 14.15
N LYS A 30 -7.42 -4.62 13.65
CA LYS A 30 -7.46 -5.86 14.42
C LYS A 30 -6.28 -6.75 14.07
N ARG A 31 -6.08 -7.81 14.85
CA ARG A 31 -5.02 -8.78 14.61
C ARG A 31 -5.34 -9.66 13.40
N ILE A 32 -4.50 -9.60 12.37
CA ILE A 32 -4.53 -10.51 11.22
C ILE A 32 -3.34 -11.47 11.28
N LEU A 33 -3.62 -12.78 11.20
CA LEU A 33 -2.66 -13.86 11.22
C LEU A 33 -2.64 -14.59 9.88
N ASP A 34 -1.51 -14.48 9.17
CA ASP A 34 -1.24 -15.26 7.98
C ASP A 34 -0.50 -16.55 8.36
N VAL A 35 -1.18 -17.69 8.23
CA VAL A 35 -0.62 -19.00 8.62
C VAL A 35 0.13 -19.72 7.50
N ARG A 36 0.34 -19.04 6.38
CA ARG A 36 1.18 -19.54 5.29
C ARG A 36 2.65 -19.57 5.70
N THR A 37 3.48 -20.20 4.86
CA THR A 37 4.91 -20.26 5.13
C THR A 37 5.58 -18.88 5.05
N PRO A 38 6.77 -18.70 5.62
CA PRO A 38 7.52 -17.44 5.49
C PRO A 38 7.75 -17.04 4.03
N GLY A 39 8.10 -18.00 3.15
CA GLY A 39 8.26 -17.73 1.72
C GLY A 39 6.96 -17.35 1.00
N GLU A 40 5.81 -17.90 1.39
CA GLU A 40 4.50 -17.49 0.88
C GLU A 40 4.14 -16.06 1.33
N PHE A 41 4.44 -15.70 2.59
CA PHE A 41 4.18 -14.39 3.19
C PHE A 41 5.07 -13.29 2.60
N ALA A 42 6.37 -13.58 2.44
CA ALA A 42 7.36 -12.65 1.88
C ALA A 42 7.05 -12.26 0.42
N LYS A 43 6.41 -13.15 -0.35
CA LYS A 43 5.97 -12.84 -1.73
C LYS A 43 4.87 -11.78 -1.76
N GLY A 44 4.04 -11.72 -0.72
CA GLY A 44 2.93 -10.78 -0.58
C GLY A 44 1.92 -11.30 0.44
N HIS A 45 1.36 -10.40 1.24
CA HIS A 45 0.42 -10.69 2.32
C HIS A 45 -0.61 -9.56 2.47
N LEU A 46 -1.67 -9.80 3.24
CA LEU A 46 -2.67 -8.76 3.53
C LEU A 46 -2.02 -7.62 4.33
N PRO A 47 -2.38 -6.34 4.08
CA PRO A 47 -1.92 -5.23 4.89
C PRO A 47 -2.24 -5.44 6.37
N GLY A 48 -1.27 -5.17 7.26
CA GLY A 48 -1.40 -5.38 8.70
C GLY A 48 -1.33 -6.84 9.17
N ALA A 49 -1.16 -7.81 8.26
CA ALA A 49 -1.01 -9.20 8.65
C ALA A 49 0.36 -9.49 9.24
N SER A 50 0.38 -10.31 10.30
CA SER A 50 1.59 -10.90 10.88
C SER A 50 1.68 -12.37 10.48
N ASN A 51 2.89 -12.85 10.16
CA ASN A 51 3.08 -14.25 9.80
C ASN A 51 3.16 -15.13 11.05
N LEU A 52 2.26 -16.12 11.15
CA LEU A 52 2.28 -17.15 12.18
C LEU A 52 2.26 -18.54 11.49
N PRO A 53 3.39 -18.95 10.90
CA PRO A 53 3.42 -20.09 9.99
C PRO A 53 3.13 -21.41 10.71
N LEU A 54 2.16 -22.17 10.20
CA LEU A 54 1.96 -23.55 10.68
C LEU A 54 3.07 -24.49 10.20
N PHE A 55 3.72 -24.16 9.09
CA PHE A 55 4.78 -24.96 8.47
C PHE A 55 5.92 -24.07 8.00
N SER A 56 7.15 -24.57 8.07
CA SER A 56 8.27 -24.04 7.29
C SER A 56 8.04 -24.27 5.80
N ASP A 57 8.83 -23.61 4.94
CA ASP A 57 8.75 -23.83 3.49
C ASP A 57 9.02 -25.29 3.09
N ALA A 58 9.96 -25.96 3.78
CA ALA A 58 10.30 -27.37 3.54
C ALA A 58 9.18 -28.31 4.01
N GLU A 59 8.68 -28.13 5.24
CA GLU A 59 7.54 -28.88 5.79
C GLU A 59 6.30 -28.74 4.90
N ARG A 60 6.04 -27.53 4.40
CA ARG A 60 4.91 -27.29 3.49
C ARG A 60 5.06 -28.04 2.18
N ALA A 61 6.27 -28.12 1.63
CA ALA A 61 6.55 -28.89 0.41
C ALA A 61 6.35 -30.39 0.63
N GLU A 62 6.83 -30.92 1.76
CA GLU A 62 6.61 -32.31 2.19
C GLU A 62 5.11 -32.64 2.31
N ILE A 63 4.36 -31.88 3.10
CA ILE A 63 2.91 -32.07 3.29
C ILE A 63 2.15 -31.98 1.96
N GLY A 64 2.54 -31.03 1.10
CA GLY A 64 1.94 -30.89 -0.24
C GLY A 64 2.18 -32.10 -1.12
N THR A 65 3.36 -32.73 -1.00
CA THR A 65 3.75 -33.92 -1.76
C THR A 65 2.98 -35.14 -1.25
N LEU A 66 2.93 -35.35 0.07
CA LEU A 66 2.14 -36.42 0.69
C LEU A 66 0.66 -36.33 0.32
N TYR A 67 0.07 -35.13 0.37
CA TYR A 67 -1.33 -34.92 0.02
C TYR A 67 -1.64 -35.34 -1.42
N LYS A 68 -0.72 -35.05 -2.35
CA LYS A 68 -0.90 -35.34 -3.78
C LYS A 68 -0.60 -36.81 -4.12
N GLN A 69 0.44 -37.39 -3.53
CA GLN A 69 0.97 -38.70 -3.92
C GLN A 69 0.42 -39.86 -3.10
N VAL A 70 0.18 -39.65 -1.80
CA VAL A 70 -0.22 -40.72 -0.87
C VAL A 70 -1.69 -40.57 -0.48
N GLY A 71 -2.13 -39.33 -0.23
CA GLY A 71 -3.52 -39.01 0.04
C GLY A 71 -3.71 -38.08 1.23
N ARG A 72 -4.95 -37.62 1.39
CA ARG A 72 -5.33 -36.60 2.38
C ARG A 72 -5.05 -37.03 3.82
N GLU A 73 -5.35 -38.27 4.18
CA GLU A 73 -5.24 -38.75 5.56
C GLU A 73 -3.79 -38.73 6.07
N GLN A 74 -2.86 -39.28 5.29
CA GLN A 74 -1.44 -39.30 5.66
C GLN A 74 -0.85 -37.89 5.77
N ALA A 75 -1.26 -36.97 4.89
CA ALA A 75 -0.87 -35.57 4.98
C ALA A 75 -1.41 -34.87 6.25
N ILE A 76 -2.60 -35.25 6.72
CA ILE A 76 -3.18 -34.73 7.96
C ILE A 76 -2.39 -35.25 9.16
N LEU A 77 -2.14 -36.56 9.23
CA LEU A 77 -1.35 -37.17 10.33
C LEU A 77 0.02 -36.53 10.43
N ARG A 78 0.73 -36.42 9.30
CA ARG A 78 2.03 -35.76 9.26
C ARG A 78 1.96 -34.27 9.66
N GLY A 79 0.90 -33.57 9.24
CA GLY A 79 0.67 -32.19 9.65
C GLY A 79 0.47 -32.04 11.16
N LEU A 80 -0.26 -32.97 11.79
CA LEU A 80 -0.48 -33.01 13.24
C LEU A 80 0.81 -33.33 14.00
N GLU A 81 1.65 -34.23 13.51
CA GLU A 81 2.97 -34.51 14.10
C GLU A 81 3.86 -33.25 14.15
N ILE A 82 3.82 -32.42 13.10
CA ILE A 82 4.60 -31.18 13.01
C ILE A 82 4.00 -30.07 13.89
N VAL A 83 2.68 -29.92 13.88
CA VAL A 83 1.99 -28.81 14.57
C VAL A 83 1.73 -29.08 16.05
N GLY A 84 1.46 -30.34 16.42
CA GLY A 84 1.13 -30.76 17.78
C GLY A 84 2.11 -30.24 18.84
N PRO A 85 3.43 -30.48 18.70
CA PRO A 85 4.43 -30.02 19.67
C PRO A 85 4.51 -28.48 19.82
N LYS A 86 4.02 -27.71 18.85
CA LYS A 86 4.08 -26.23 18.85
C LYS A 86 2.73 -25.54 19.07
N MET A 87 1.67 -26.28 19.39
CA MET A 87 0.32 -25.70 19.59
C MET A 87 0.29 -24.62 20.68
N GLU A 88 0.93 -24.88 21.82
CA GLU A 88 1.00 -23.93 22.94
C GLU A 88 1.72 -22.63 22.53
N GLN A 89 2.84 -22.75 21.82
CA GLN A 89 3.61 -21.62 21.31
C GLN A 89 2.81 -20.80 20.31
N LEU A 90 2.05 -21.45 19.42
CA LEU A 90 1.18 -20.78 18.44
C LEU A 90 0.10 -19.93 19.13
N VAL A 91 -0.52 -20.44 20.19
CA VAL A 91 -1.53 -19.70 20.96
C VAL A 91 -0.91 -18.45 21.62
N ARG A 92 0.26 -18.58 22.24
CA ARG A 92 0.96 -17.42 22.82
C ARG A 92 1.38 -16.42 21.76
N ALA A 93 1.95 -16.88 20.65
CA ALA A 93 2.43 -16.05 19.57
C ALA A 93 1.32 -15.33 18.80
N ALA A 94 0.07 -15.82 18.86
CA ALA A 94 -1.08 -15.10 18.34
C ALA A 94 -1.37 -13.79 19.10
N HIS A 95 -0.89 -13.66 20.35
CA HIS A 95 -1.02 -12.47 21.20
C HIS A 95 -2.46 -11.93 21.20
N ILE A 96 -3.42 -12.79 21.55
CA ILE A 96 -4.84 -12.41 21.63
C ILE A 96 -5.03 -11.42 22.78
N ASP A 97 -5.59 -10.25 22.46
CA ASP A 97 -5.95 -9.26 23.46
C ASP A 97 -7.21 -9.72 24.21
N VAL A 98 -7.17 -9.67 25.54
CA VAL A 98 -8.31 -10.05 26.38
C VAL A 98 -9.42 -9.00 26.27
N ALA A 99 -9.06 -7.73 26.08
CA ALA A 99 -10.04 -6.63 25.90
C ALA A 99 -10.71 -6.68 24.52
N ASP A 100 -10.00 -7.19 23.51
CA ASP A 100 -10.54 -7.41 22.17
C ASP A 100 -10.11 -8.79 21.62
N PRO A 101 -10.90 -9.84 21.89
CA PRO A 101 -10.52 -11.20 21.55
C PRO A 101 -10.65 -11.51 20.05
N ALA A 102 -11.02 -10.53 19.20
CA ALA A 102 -11.22 -10.76 17.78
C ALA A 102 -9.89 -10.98 17.04
N VAL A 103 -9.78 -12.12 16.34
CA VAL A 103 -8.60 -12.47 15.54
C VAL A 103 -9.00 -12.96 14.17
N TYR A 104 -8.28 -12.50 13.15
CA TYR A 104 -8.58 -12.75 11.75
C TYR A 104 -7.50 -13.65 11.16
N VAL A 105 -7.85 -14.84 10.74
CA VAL A 105 -6.90 -15.89 10.33
C VAL A 105 -7.11 -16.23 8.86
N HIS A 106 -6.03 -16.34 8.11
CA HIS A 106 -6.11 -16.85 6.74
C HIS A 106 -4.92 -17.73 6.38
N CYS A 107 -5.14 -18.66 5.46
CA CYS A 107 -4.09 -19.39 4.76
C CYS A 107 -4.21 -19.13 3.26
N TRP A 108 -3.55 -19.92 2.41
CA TRP A 108 -3.64 -19.75 0.95
C TRP A 108 -5.06 -19.88 0.39
N ARG A 109 -5.87 -20.81 0.91
CA ARG A 109 -7.20 -21.17 0.37
C ARG A 109 -8.34 -21.16 1.39
N GLY A 110 -8.09 -20.70 2.61
CA GLY A 110 -9.13 -20.63 3.65
C GLY A 110 -9.69 -22.00 4.04
N GLY A 111 -8.82 -23.02 4.10
CA GLY A 111 -9.19 -24.39 4.48
C GLY A 111 -8.52 -24.83 5.78
N MET A 112 -8.24 -26.12 5.90
CA MET A 112 -7.81 -26.77 7.15
C MET A 112 -6.69 -26.04 7.90
N ARG A 113 -5.69 -25.45 7.23
CA ARG A 113 -4.61 -24.68 7.89
C ARG A 113 -5.15 -23.51 8.72
N SER A 114 -5.96 -22.64 8.13
CA SER A 114 -6.50 -21.49 8.84
C SER A 114 -7.61 -21.90 9.81
N GLU A 115 -8.42 -22.89 9.45
CA GLU A 115 -9.52 -23.38 10.29
C GLU A 115 -9.00 -24.09 11.55
N SER A 116 -7.93 -24.88 11.46
CA SER A 116 -7.35 -25.56 12.62
C SER A 116 -6.73 -24.59 13.62
N LEU A 117 -6.03 -23.56 13.15
CA LEU A 117 -5.52 -22.51 14.04
C LEU A 117 -6.66 -21.70 14.64
N ALA A 118 -7.66 -21.30 13.85
CA ALA A 118 -8.82 -20.57 14.35
C ALA A 118 -9.57 -21.33 15.44
N TRP A 119 -9.74 -22.65 15.27
CA TRP A 119 -10.31 -23.53 16.30
C TRP A 119 -9.45 -23.54 17.56
N LEU A 120 -8.13 -23.73 17.42
CA LEU A 120 -7.19 -23.75 18.56
C LEU A 120 -7.22 -22.43 19.34
N LEU A 121 -7.22 -21.29 18.65
CA LEU A 121 -7.31 -19.97 19.28
C LEU A 121 -8.67 -19.75 19.97
N GLY A 122 -9.73 -20.32 19.41
CA GLY A 122 -11.05 -20.29 20.04
C GLY A 122 -11.11 -21.06 21.36
N LEU A 123 -10.33 -22.15 21.52
CA LEU A 123 -10.20 -22.83 22.82
C LEU A 123 -9.57 -21.94 23.89
N SER A 124 -8.72 -21.00 23.49
CA SER A 124 -8.11 -20.00 24.39
C SER A 124 -8.95 -18.72 24.57
N GLY A 125 -10.20 -18.70 24.10
CA GLY A 125 -11.12 -17.59 24.26
C GLY A 125 -11.11 -16.54 23.15
N ALA A 126 -10.41 -16.78 22.04
CA ALA A 126 -10.42 -15.86 20.90
C ALA A 126 -11.74 -15.97 20.10
N ARG A 127 -12.27 -14.84 19.62
CA ARG A 127 -13.26 -14.81 18.54
C ARG A 127 -12.54 -14.90 17.21
N ALA A 128 -12.38 -16.11 16.71
CA ALA A 128 -11.64 -16.35 15.47
C ALA A 128 -12.53 -16.18 14.22
N HIS A 129 -12.04 -15.41 13.26
CA HIS A 129 -12.65 -15.17 11.95
C HIS A 129 -11.74 -15.71 10.85
N VAL A 130 -12.25 -16.53 9.93
CA VAL A 130 -11.49 -17.11 8.82
C VAL A 130 -11.91 -16.50 7.50
N LEU A 131 -10.91 -16.11 6.69
CA LEU A 131 -11.13 -15.67 5.31
C LEU A 131 -11.52 -16.85 4.42
N ILE A 132 -12.76 -16.84 3.92
CA ILE A 132 -13.27 -17.82 2.96
C ILE A 132 -12.43 -17.74 1.67
N GLY A 133 -11.95 -18.89 1.20
CA GLY A 133 -11.07 -18.97 0.03
C GLY A 133 -9.65 -18.41 0.24
N GLY A 134 -9.33 -17.90 1.44
CA GLY A 134 -8.01 -17.47 1.88
C GLY A 134 -7.37 -16.36 1.06
N TYR A 135 -6.05 -16.28 1.11
CA TYR A 135 -5.27 -15.28 0.37
C TYR A 135 -5.59 -15.28 -1.13
N LYS A 136 -5.89 -16.45 -1.73
CA LYS A 136 -6.33 -16.52 -3.14
C LYS A 136 -7.62 -15.74 -3.39
N ALA A 137 -8.63 -15.85 -2.52
CA ALA A 137 -9.86 -15.10 -2.67
C ALA A 137 -9.63 -13.60 -2.51
N PHE A 138 -8.83 -13.20 -1.53
CA PHE A 138 -8.41 -11.81 -1.37
C PHE A 138 -7.66 -11.28 -2.61
N ARG A 139 -6.75 -12.06 -3.20
CA ARG A 139 -6.05 -11.66 -4.43
C ARG A 139 -7.00 -11.47 -5.61
N ASN A 140 -8.00 -12.32 -5.75
CA ASN A 140 -9.04 -12.14 -6.78
C ASN A 140 -9.90 -10.90 -6.51
N PHE A 141 -10.22 -10.62 -5.25
CA PHE A 141 -10.90 -9.39 -4.85
C PHE A 141 -10.05 -8.16 -5.21
N ALA A 142 -8.76 -8.16 -4.87
CA ALA A 142 -7.85 -7.05 -5.13
C ALA A 142 -7.75 -6.72 -6.63
N LEU A 143 -7.57 -7.75 -7.47
CA LEU A 143 -7.51 -7.57 -8.92
C LEU A 143 -8.81 -7.00 -9.50
N LYS A 144 -9.97 -7.40 -8.97
CA LYS A 144 -11.27 -6.86 -9.40
C LYS A 144 -11.46 -5.40 -8.99
N LYS A 145 -10.93 -5.00 -7.81
CA LYS A 145 -11.05 -3.64 -7.30
C LYS A 145 -10.42 -2.61 -8.24
N PHE A 146 -9.28 -2.92 -8.87
CA PHE A 146 -8.60 -1.99 -9.78
C PHE A 146 -9.39 -1.64 -11.05
N ALA A 147 -10.34 -2.51 -11.45
CA ALA A 147 -11.19 -2.29 -12.61
C ALA A 147 -12.50 -1.56 -12.27
N GLN A 148 -12.79 -1.33 -10.98
CA GLN A 148 -13.98 -0.59 -10.58
C GLN A 148 -13.80 0.89 -10.96
N PRO A 149 -14.81 1.52 -11.60
CA PRO A 149 -14.74 2.93 -11.95
C PRO A 149 -14.63 3.82 -10.71
N LEU A 150 -13.67 4.74 -10.71
CA LEU A 150 -13.40 5.69 -9.64
C LEU A 150 -13.47 7.13 -10.18
N ARG A 151 -13.89 8.07 -9.32
CA ARG A 151 -13.86 9.51 -9.62
C ARG A 151 -12.50 10.08 -9.26
N LEU A 152 -11.48 9.73 -10.03
CA LEU A 152 -10.11 10.14 -9.75
C LEU A 152 -9.88 11.61 -10.13
N ILE A 153 -9.10 12.31 -9.30
CA ILE A 153 -8.51 13.61 -9.61
C ILE A 153 -7.02 13.48 -9.39
N ILE A 154 -6.25 13.86 -10.41
CA ILE A 154 -4.80 13.75 -10.37
C ILE A 154 -4.20 15.02 -9.78
N LEU A 155 -3.47 14.91 -8.69
CA LEU A 155 -2.65 15.98 -8.15
C LEU A 155 -1.29 15.96 -8.87
N GLY A 156 -1.16 16.82 -9.87
CA GLY A 156 0.04 17.02 -10.66
C GLY A 156 0.96 18.11 -10.14
N GLY A 157 2.18 18.16 -10.66
CA GLY A 157 3.16 19.17 -10.32
C GLY A 157 4.60 18.67 -10.47
N ARG A 158 5.46 19.58 -10.91
CA ARG A 158 6.90 19.34 -11.07
C ARG A 158 7.55 18.91 -9.76
N THR A 159 8.71 18.26 -9.83
CA THR A 159 9.48 17.82 -8.65
C THR A 159 9.71 18.99 -7.68
N GLY A 160 9.52 18.71 -6.39
CA GLY A 160 9.65 19.70 -5.32
C GLY A 160 8.42 20.57 -5.09
N SER A 161 7.28 20.35 -5.78
CA SER A 161 6.08 21.16 -5.57
C SER A 161 5.27 20.82 -4.30
N GLY A 162 5.77 19.93 -3.43
CA GLY A 162 5.13 19.60 -2.15
C GLY A 162 3.85 18.73 -2.26
N LYS A 163 3.67 17.99 -3.35
CA LYS A 163 2.44 17.22 -3.64
C LYS A 163 2.02 16.29 -2.51
N THR A 164 2.94 15.48 -1.98
CA THR A 164 2.65 14.54 -0.88
C THR A 164 2.10 15.28 0.34
N GLY A 165 2.72 16.41 0.73
CA GLY A 165 2.24 17.25 1.82
C GLY A 165 0.85 17.83 1.55
N ILE A 166 0.61 18.32 0.33
CA ILE A 166 -0.68 18.84 -0.11
C ILE A 166 -1.74 17.73 -0.09
N LEU A 167 -1.42 16.52 -0.55
CA LEU A 167 -2.34 15.38 -0.57
C LEU A 167 -2.82 15.03 0.83
N HIS A 168 -1.91 14.91 1.81
CA HIS A 168 -2.31 14.70 3.20
C HIS A 168 -3.07 15.89 3.80
N ALA A 169 -2.78 17.12 3.37
CA ALA A 169 -3.57 18.29 3.78
C ALA A 169 -5.01 18.22 3.24
N LEU A 170 -5.21 17.78 2.00
CA LEU A 170 -6.54 17.50 1.43
C LEU A 170 -7.28 16.45 2.26
N GLN A 171 -6.60 15.37 2.66
CA GLN A 171 -7.17 14.36 3.56
C GLN A 171 -7.63 14.96 4.90
N ARG A 172 -6.83 15.86 5.50
CA ARG A 172 -7.19 16.57 6.74
C ARG A 172 -8.40 17.50 6.55
N LEU A 173 -8.60 18.03 5.35
CA LEU A 173 -9.78 18.82 4.96
C LEU A 173 -11.01 17.94 4.64
N GLY A 174 -10.90 16.62 4.78
CA GLY A 174 -11.99 15.67 4.64
C GLY A 174 -12.09 15.00 3.27
N GLU A 175 -11.19 15.29 2.35
CA GLU A 175 -11.14 14.65 1.02
C GLU A 175 -10.64 13.21 1.09
N GLN A 176 -10.97 12.43 0.05
CA GLN A 176 -10.45 11.08 -0.10
C GLN A 176 -9.14 11.11 -0.89
N ILE A 177 -8.14 10.38 -0.43
CA ILE A 177 -6.84 10.33 -1.08
C ILE A 177 -6.35 8.89 -1.27
N ILE A 178 -5.51 8.69 -2.28
CA ILE A 178 -4.63 7.54 -2.43
C ILE A 178 -3.21 8.07 -2.61
N ASP A 179 -2.37 7.88 -1.59
CA ASP A 179 -0.94 8.14 -1.64
C ASP A 179 -0.23 6.92 -2.24
N LEU A 180 0.21 7.02 -3.49
CA LEU A 180 0.82 5.90 -4.19
C LEU A 180 2.28 5.74 -3.79
N GLU A 181 2.98 6.82 -3.47
CA GLU A 181 4.36 6.80 -3.00
C GLU A 181 4.46 6.10 -1.63
N GLU A 182 3.56 6.36 -0.69
CA GLU A 182 3.47 5.71 0.61
C GLU A 182 3.18 4.22 0.45
N LEU A 183 2.18 3.85 -0.36
CA LEU A 183 1.85 2.45 -0.63
C LEU A 183 3.01 1.70 -1.31
N ALA A 184 3.82 2.38 -2.13
CA ALA A 184 5.00 1.83 -2.78
C ALA A 184 6.27 1.91 -1.92
N LEU A 185 6.22 2.54 -0.75
CA LEU A 185 7.38 2.90 0.07
C LEU A 185 8.48 3.57 -0.76
N HIS A 186 8.12 4.49 -1.65
CA HIS A 186 9.06 5.08 -2.61
C HIS A 186 8.58 6.42 -3.16
N LYS A 187 9.35 7.50 -2.96
CA LYS A 187 9.02 8.84 -3.48
C LYS A 187 9.35 9.02 -4.97
N GLY A 188 8.56 8.49 -5.91
CA GLY A 188 8.40 8.89 -7.34
C GLY A 188 9.64 9.19 -8.24
N SER A 189 10.86 9.04 -7.73
CA SER A 189 12.10 9.60 -8.25
C SER A 189 13.25 8.64 -7.97
N VAL A 190 14.39 8.81 -8.64
CA VAL A 190 15.55 7.93 -8.41
C VAL A 190 16.12 8.05 -6.99
N PHE A 191 15.80 9.15 -6.31
CA PHE A 191 16.14 9.41 -4.91
C PHE A 191 15.08 8.89 -3.93
N GLY A 192 13.88 8.54 -4.40
CA GLY A 192 12.74 8.26 -3.53
C GLY A 192 12.79 6.94 -2.76
N GLY A 193 13.66 6.03 -3.16
CA GLY A 193 13.93 4.80 -2.40
C GLY A 193 14.98 4.96 -1.31
N LEU A 194 15.61 6.13 -1.16
CA LEU A 194 16.72 6.35 -0.22
C LEU A 194 16.24 6.41 1.24
N HIS A 195 14.97 6.77 1.48
CA HIS A 195 14.35 6.77 2.81
C HIS A 195 13.83 5.38 3.23
N SER A 196 13.75 4.41 2.32
CA SER A 196 13.03 3.15 2.53
C SER A 196 13.99 1.97 2.64
N GLY A 197 14.17 1.45 3.86
CA GLY A 197 15.11 0.36 4.15
C GLY A 197 14.70 -1.03 3.64
N GLN A 198 13.46 -1.23 3.17
CA GLN A 198 12.97 -2.55 2.73
C GLN A 198 12.29 -2.51 1.35
N PRO A 199 12.64 -3.44 0.44
CA PRO A 199 12.00 -3.53 -0.86
C PRO A 199 10.58 -4.09 -0.73
N ILE A 200 9.59 -3.38 -1.27
CA ILE A 200 8.22 -3.88 -1.40
C ILE A 200 8.08 -4.80 -2.64
N THR A 201 7.27 -5.85 -2.53
CA THR A 201 6.92 -6.70 -3.68
C THR A 201 5.71 -6.14 -4.43
N GLN A 202 5.58 -6.50 -5.71
CA GLN A 202 4.41 -6.14 -6.52
C GLN A 202 3.09 -6.57 -5.85
N GLN A 203 3.03 -7.76 -5.26
CA GLN A 203 1.81 -8.24 -4.61
C GLN A 203 1.48 -7.43 -3.36
N THR A 204 2.47 -7.09 -2.53
CA THR A 204 2.23 -6.28 -1.33
C THR A 204 1.70 -4.90 -1.70
N PHE A 205 2.28 -4.25 -2.71
CA PHE A 205 1.80 -2.97 -3.22
C PHE A 205 0.34 -3.07 -3.71
N GLU A 206 0.03 -4.05 -4.57
CA GLU A 206 -1.34 -4.27 -5.05
C GLU A 206 -2.32 -4.56 -3.91
N ASN A 207 -1.91 -5.36 -2.92
CA ASN A 207 -2.75 -5.67 -1.77
C ASN A 207 -3.07 -4.42 -0.95
N ALA A 208 -2.07 -3.57 -0.71
CA ALA A 208 -2.23 -2.32 0.01
C ALA A 208 -3.13 -1.34 -0.76
N LEU A 209 -2.90 -1.20 -2.08
CA LEU A 209 -3.76 -0.39 -2.94
C LEU A 209 -5.21 -0.89 -2.94
N ALA A 210 -5.44 -2.19 -3.06
CA ALA A 210 -6.79 -2.74 -3.06
C ALA A 210 -7.55 -2.52 -1.75
N VAL A 211 -6.85 -2.58 -0.61
CA VAL A 211 -7.44 -2.26 0.69
C VAL A 211 -7.72 -0.77 0.80
N ALA A 212 -6.78 0.09 0.38
CA ALA A 212 -6.99 1.54 0.38
C ALA A 212 -8.21 1.93 -0.48
N LEU A 213 -8.38 1.33 -1.66
CA LEU A 213 -9.54 1.55 -2.52
C LEU A 213 -10.86 1.05 -1.92
N GLU A 214 -10.82 -0.04 -1.13
CA GLU A 214 -11.99 -0.58 -0.45
C GLU A 214 -12.49 0.33 0.69
N GLU A 215 -11.62 1.15 1.26
CA GLU A 215 -11.98 2.10 2.32
C GLU A 215 -12.64 3.38 1.80
N LEU A 216 -12.68 3.57 0.47
CA LEU A 216 -13.23 4.76 -0.16
C LEU A 216 -14.76 4.68 -0.30
N ASP A 217 -15.40 5.83 -0.21
CA ASP A 217 -16.75 6.09 -0.67
C ASP A 217 -16.74 6.27 -2.20
N PRO A 218 -17.34 5.35 -2.98
CA PRO A 218 -17.35 5.41 -4.44
C PRO A 218 -18.19 6.58 -4.99
N SER A 219 -19.01 7.22 -4.15
CA SER A 219 -19.82 8.38 -4.53
C SER A 219 -19.04 9.69 -4.53
N ARG A 220 -17.82 9.71 -3.99
CA ARG A 220 -17.01 10.91 -3.79
C ARG A 220 -15.74 10.89 -4.65
N PRO A 221 -15.22 12.06 -5.06
CA PRO A 221 -13.92 12.17 -5.71
C PRO A 221 -12.78 11.61 -4.86
N VAL A 222 -11.70 11.21 -5.52
CA VAL A 222 -10.49 10.64 -4.90
C VAL A 222 -9.26 11.29 -5.51
N TRP A 223 -8.46 11.94 -4.69
CA TRP A 223 -7.21 12.55 -5.10
C TRP A 223 -6.10 11.52 -5.15
N VAL A 224 -5.34 11.51 -6.24
CA VAL A 224 -4.22 10.59 -6.46
C VAL A 224 -3.03 11.35 -7.02
N GLU A 225 -1.82 10.98 -6.65
CA GLU A 225 -0.60 11.59 -7.17
C GLU A 225 -0.41 11.30 -8.67
N ASP A 226 0.13 12.27 -9.41
CA ASP A 226 0.51 12.15 -10.82
C ASP A 226 1.81 11.34 -11.00
N GLU A 227 1.76 10.07 -10.61
CA GLU A 227 2.88 9.16 -10.76
C GLU A 227 2.94 8.54 -12.15
N SER A 228 4.13 8.08 -12.55
CA SER A 228 4.23 7.23 -13.73
C SER A 228 3.67 5.83 -13.41
N GLN A 229 3.35 5.02 -14.42
CA GLN A 229 2.89 3.65 -14.17
C GLN A 229 3.87 2.82 -13.32
N ARG A 230 5.17 3.17 -13.27
CA ARG A 230 6.15 2.52 -12.39
C ARG A 230 6.55 3.46 -11.26
N ILE A 231 6.48 2.96 -10.03
CA ILE A 231 6.95 3.65 -8.83
C ILE A 231 8.06 2.79 -8.24
N GLY A 232 9.31 3.21 -8.42
CA GLY A 232 10.48 2.41 -8.05
C GLY A 232 10.50 1.04 -8.74
N ARG A 233 10.27 -0.03 -7.96
CA ARG A 233 10.26 -1.43 -8.44
C ARG A 233 8.87 -1.99 -8.70
N VAL A 234 7.82 -1.30 -8.27
CA VAL A 234 6.44 -1.74 -8.44
C VAL A 234 5.78 -1.01 -9.60
N ARG A 235 4.69 -1.60 -10.09
CA ARG A 235 3.91 -1.10 -11.21
C ARG A 235 2.46 -0.91 -10.77
N ILE A 236 1.89 0.24 -11.06
CA ILE A 236 0.46 0.52 -10.92
C ILE A 236 -0.33 -0.45 -11.83
N PRO A 237 -1.33 -1.18 -11.31
CA PRO A 237 -2.17 -2.09 -12.11
C PRO A 237 -2.74 -1.41 -13.35
N ASP A 238 -2.75 -2.12 -14.48
CA ASP A 238 -3.12 -1.54 -15.78
C ASP A 238 -4.52 -0.91 -15.78
N ASP A 239 -5.50 -1.55 -15.13
CA ASP A 239 -6.87 -1.02 -15.03
C ASP A 239 -6.96 0.29 -14.27
N PHE A 240 -6.31 0.38 -13.10
CA PHE A 240 -6.27 1.60 -12.30
C PHE A 240 -5.47 2.70 -13.01
N TRP A 241 -4.34 2.35 -13.62
CA TRP A 241 -3.51 3.29 -14.38
C TRP A 241 -4.27 3.91 -15.57
N ARG A 242 -5.07 3.13 -16.29
CA ARG A 242 -5.93 3.66 -17.37
C ARG A 242 -6.90 4.71 -16.84
N GLN A 243 -7.51 4.48 -15.67
CA GLN A 243 -8.39 5.47 -15.05
C GLN A 243 -7.62 6.76 -14.70
N MET A 244 -6.42 6.65 -14.13
CA MET A 244 -5.58 7.82 -13.83
C MET A 244 -5.20 8.64 -15.07
N ALA A 245 -4.95 7.96 -16.20
CA ALA A 245 -4.59 8.61 -17.46
C ALA A 245 -5.73 9.43 -18.08
N HIS A 246 -6.98 9.06 -17.81
CA HIS A 246 -8.19 9.74 -18.30
C HIS A 246 -8.80 10.70 -17.26
N ALA A 247 -8.29 10.70 -16.04
CA ALA A 247 -8.77 11.57 -14.97
C ALA A 247 -8.29 13.02 -15.18
N PRO A 248 -9.11 14.01 -14.79
CA PRO A 248 -8.68 15.40 -14.80
C PRO A 248 -7.53 15.61 -13.82
N ALA A 249 -6.67 16.56 -14.14
CA ALA A 249 -5.45 16.85 -13.39
C ALA A 249 -5.46 18.28 -12.86
N VAL A 250 -5.20 18.44 -11.56
CA VAL A 250 -4.92 19.73 -10.93
C VAL A 250 -3.41 19.85 -10.76
N VAL A 251 -2.78 20.74 -11.50
CA VAL A 251 -1.33 20.88 -11.57
C VAL A 251 -0.86 22.00 -10.67
N VAL A 252 -0.01 21.67 -9.70
CA VAL A 252 0.61 22.64 -8.80
C VAL A 252 1.73 23.39 -9.53
N GLU A 253 1.52 24.69 -9.72
CA GLU A 253 2.53 25.60 -10.25
C GLU A 253 3.22 26.33 -9.09
N MET A 254 4.47 25.98 -8.83
CA MET A 254 5.24 26.55 -7.72
C MET A 254 6.58 27.16 -8.21
N PRO A 255 6.94 28.37 -7.75
CA PRO A 255 8.24 28.97 -8.04
C PRO A 255 9.41 28.05 -7.71
N VAL A 256 10.43 28.04 -8.58
CA VAL A 256 11.65 27.20 -8.42
C VAL A 256 12.30 27.37 -7.06
N VAL A 257 12.33 28.61 -6.52
CA VAL A 257 12.92 28.92 -5.21
C VAL A 257 12.25 28.14 -4.09
N LEU A 258 10.91 28.07 -4.08
CA LEU A 258 10.15 27.31 -3.07
C LEU A 258 10.32 25.80 -3.28
N ARG A 259 10.29 25.34 -4.53
CA ARG A 259 10.52 23.92 -4.84
C ARG A 259 11.88 23.44 -4.34
N LYS A 260 12.91 24.28 -4.49
CA LYS A 260 14.26 24.01 -4.00
C LYS A 260 14.31 23.87 -2.48
N GLN A 261 13.60 24.72 -1.75
CA GLN A 261 13.49 24.60 -0.29
C GLN A 261 12.89 23.25 0.12
N ILE A 262 11.82 22.82 -0.55
CA ILE A 262 11.17 21.53 -0.29
C ILE A 262 12.12 20.36 -0.61
N ILE A 263 12.80 20.40 -1.77
CA ILE A 263 13.77 19.36 -2.15
C ILE A 263 14.92 19.28 -1.13
N LEU A 264 15.46 20.42 -0.69
CA LEU A 264 16.53 20.43 0.30
C LEU A 264 16.06 19.92 1.66
N ALA A 265 14.81 20.17 2.06
CA ALA A 265 14.24 19.59 3.27
C ALA A 265 14.04 18.07 3.15
N ASP A 266 13.62 17.57 1.99
CA ASP A 266 13.37 16.14 1.77
C ASP A 266 14.65 15.30 1.68
N TYR A 267 15.72 15.86 1.10
CA TYR A 267 16.93 15.13 0.72
C TYR A 267 18.21 15.63 1.41
N GLY A 268 18.14 16.73 2.17
CA GLY A 268 19.30 17.38 2.78
C GLY A 268 20.05 16.53 3.81
N ASP A 269 19.33 15.66 4.50
CA ASP A 269 19.87 14.77 5.54
C ASP A 269 20.30 13.39 5.01
N ILE A 270 20.14 13.14 3.71
CA ILE A 270 20.54 11.87 3.11
C ILE A 270 22.05 11.82 2.94
N ASP A 271 22.61 10.63 3.15
CA ASP A 271 24.02 10.36 2.92
C ASP A 271 24.46 10.75 1.49
N ARG A 272 25.62 11.40 1.41
CA ARG A 272 26.12 11.99 0.15
C ARG A 272 26.53 10.93 -0.88
N ASP A 273 26.99 9.78 -0.42
CA ASP A 273 27.36 8.68 -1.31
C ASP A 273 26.09 8.09 -1.94
N GLN A 274 25.03 7.93 -1.14
CA GLN A 274 23.73 7.49 -1.64
C GLN A 274 23.12 8.46 -2.67
N LEU A 275 23.21 9.78 -2.43
CA LEU A 275 22.78 10.79 -3.40
C LEU A 275 23.61 10.70 -4.70
N SER A 276 24.92 10.50 -4.58
CA SER A 276 25.82 10.38 -5.73
C SER A 276 25.53 9.12 -6.57
N GLU A 277 25.30 7.97 -5.92
CA GLU A 277 24.88 6.74 -6.59
C GLU A 277 23.53 6.89 -7.30
N ALA A 278 22.59 7.62 -6.71
CA ALA A 278 21.31 7.91 -7.35
C ALA A 278 21.47 8.76 -8.62
N VAL A 279 22.37 9.74 -8.61
CA VAL A 279 22.71 10.55 -9.79
C VAL A 279 23.38 9.72 -10.88
N GLN A 280 24.28 8.80 -10.53
CA GLN A 280 24.91 7.90 -11.50
C GLN A 280 23.89 7.04 -12.27
N ARG A 281 22.82 6.59 -11.60
CA ARG A 281 21.75 5.81 -12.26
C ARG A 281 21.04 6.56 -13.40
N ILE A 282 21.09 7.89 -13.43
CA ILE A 282 20.48 8.72 -14.49
C ILE A 282 21.49 9.33 -15.47
N GLU A 283 22.78 8.98 -15.38
CA GLU A 283 23.85 9.56 -16.20
C GLU A 283 23.54 9.55 -17.69
N LYS A 284 23.02 8.43 -18.21
CA LYS A 284 22.67 8.26 -19.63
C LYS A 284 21.68 9.32 -20.14
N HIS A 285 20.82 9.82 -19.26
CA HIS A 285 19.80 10.81 -19.61
C HIS A 285 20.20 12.24 -19.24
N LEU A 286 21.01 12.41 -18.18
CA LEU A 286 21.49 13.71 -17.71
C LEU A 286 22.71 14.21 -18.54
N GLY A 287 23.49 13.28 -19.10
CA GLY A 287 24.73 13.52 -19.81
C GLY A 287 25.95 13.54 -18.88
N GLY A 288 27.09 13.04 -19.35
CA GLY A 288 28.29 12.83 -18.52
C GLY A 288 28.89 14.11 -17.91
N LEU A 289 28.80 15.26 -18.60
CA LEU A 289 29.29 16.53 -18.03
C LEU A 289 28.43 16.99 -16.84
N ARG A 290 27.10 17.06 -17.01
CA ARG A 290 26.17 17.47 -15.95
C ARG A 290 26.22 16.51 -14.77
N THR A 291 26.29 15.20 -15.04
CA THR A 291 26.41 14.16 -14.00
C THR A 291 27.62 14.41 -13.12
N ARG A 292 28.80 14.66 -13.72
CA ARG A 292 30.02 15.00 -12.96
C ARG A 292 29.85 16.27 -12.13
N GLN A 293 29.27 17.32 -12.69
CA GLN A 293 29.04 18.59 -11.99
C GLN A 293 28.08 18.43 -10.80
N VAL A 294 27.06 17.58 -10.93
CA VAL A 294 26.12 17.28 -9.83
C VAL A 294 26.82 16.49 -8.73
N ILE A 295 27.56 15.43 -9.07
CA ILE A 295 28.30 14.61 -8.09
C ILE A 295 29.34 15.45 -7.34
N GLU A 296 30.07 16.33 -8.05
CA GLU A 296 31.01 17.26 -7.43
C GLU A 296 30.31 18.23 -6.47
N ALA A 297 29.16 18.79 -6.87
CA ALA A 297 28.37 19.66 -6.01
C ALA A 297 27.89 18.93 -4.74
N ILE A 298 27.44 17.68 -4.85
CA ILE A 298 27.04 16.84 -3.71
C ILE A 298 28.24 16.56 -2.80
N ALA A 299 29.38 16.16 -3.35
CA ALA A 299 30.60 15.86 -2.58
C ALA A 299 31.08 17.07 -1.76
N CYS A 300 31.02 18.26 -2.35
CA CYS A 300 31.35 19.52 -1.68
C CYS A 300 30.27 20.04 -0.71
N GLY A 301 29.15 19.32 -0.54
CA GLY A 301 28.03 19.74 0.31
C GLY A 301 27.19 20.88 -0.27
N ASN A 302 27.39 21.25 -1.54
CA ASN A 302 26.63 22.29 -2.23
C ASN A 302 25.39 21.69 -2.90
N LEU A 303 24.44 21.22 -2.07
CA LEU A 303 23.18 20.63 -2.54
C LEU A 303 22.31 21.63 -3.30
N ASP A 304 22.45 22.91 -2.99
CA ASP A 304 21.79 24.01 -3.69
C ASP A 304 22.15 24.01 -5.19
N LYS A 305 23.46 23.99 -5.50
CA LYS A 305 23.95 23.87 -6.89
C LYS A 305 23.54 22.54 -7.54
N ALA A 306 23.54 21.45 -6.79
CA ALA A 306 23.09 20.15 -7.31
C ALA A 306 21.62 20.21 -7.75
N CYS A 307 20.75 20.87 -6.98
CA CYS A 307 19.35 21.08 -7.33
C CYS A 307 19.20 21.89 -8.62
N ASP A 308 19.94 23.00 -8.78
CA ASP A 308 19.85 23.84 -10.00
C ASP A 308 20.21 23.06 -11.27
N LEU A 309 21.11 22.10 -11.18
CA LEU A 309 21.52 21.24 -12.29
C LEU A 309 20.51 20.12 -12.58
N LEU A 310 19.79 19.64 -11.56
CA LEU A 310 18.85 18.52 -11.67
C LEU A 310 17.42 18.96 -12.03
N ILE A 311 16.93 20.08 -11.49
CA ILE A 311 15.55 20.55 -11.69
C ILE A 311 15.18 20.63 -13.18
N PRO A 312 15.98 21.23 -14.09
CA PRO A 312 15.63 21.32 -15.51
C PRO A 312 15.43 19.95 -16.18
N TYR A 313 16.15 18.92 -15.72
CA TYR A 313 16.00 17.56 -16.25
C TYR A 313 14.66 16.94 -15.84
N TYR A 314 14.26 17.10 -14.59
CA TYR A 314 12.98 16.60 -14.08
C TYR A 314 11.80 17.37 -14.67
N ASP A 315 11.89 18.70 -14.71
CA ASP A 315 10.85 19.56 -15.26
C ASP A 315 10.56 19.22 -16.74
N LYS A 316 11.61 19.03 -17.56
CA LYS A 316 11.44 18.64 -18.97
C LYS A 316 10.69 17.32 -19.15
N ARG A 317 10.94 16.35 -18.26
CA ARG A 317 10.25 15.05 -18.30
C ARG A 317 8.80 15.16 -17.86
N TYR A 318 8.53 15.95 -16.83
CA TYR A 318 7.19 16.22 -16.36
C TYR A 318 6.37 16.92 -17.44
N ASP A 319 6.89 17.98 -18.04
CA ASP A 319 6.20 18.77 -19.07
C ASP A 319 5.87 17.91 -20.30
N TYR A 320 6.78 17.01 -20.71
CA TYR A 320 6.52 16.06 -21.79
C TYR A 320 5.41 15.05 -21.45
N ALA A 321 5.33 14.60 -20.19
CA ALA A 321 4.25 13.72 -19.75
C ALA A 321 2.91 14.46 -19.70
N LEU A 322 2.90 15.70 -19.21
CA LEU A 322 1.72 16.55 -19.11
C LEU A 322 1.10 16.84 -20.49
N GLN A 323 1.93 17.05 -21.52
CA GLN A 323 1.49 17.23 -22.92
C GLN A 323 0.70 16.06 -23.51
N ARG A 324 0.68 14.90 -22.84
CA ARG A 324 -0.11 13.73 -23.27
C ARG A 324 -1.56 13.78 -22.78
N ARG A 325 -1.87 14.66 -21.80
CA ARG A 325 -3.23 14.93 -21.35
C ARG A 325 -3.84 16.03 -22.25
N HIS A 326 -5.15 16.02 -22.38
CA HIS A 326 -5.85 17.09 -23.08
C HIS A 326 -5.82 18.37 -22.21
N GLU A 327 -5.60 19.53 -22.84
CA GLU A 327 -5.51 20.81 -22.11
C GLU A 327 -6.79 21.13 -21.32
N GLU A 328 -7.95 20.73 -21.83
CA GLU A 328 -9.26 20.93 -21.18
C GLU A 328 -9.40 20.16 -19.85
N ASP A 329 -8.60 19.10 -19.67
CA ASP A 329 -8.59 18.28 -18.45
C ASP A 329 -7.56 18.76 -17.42
N ILE A 330 -6.85 19.87 -17.68
CA ILE A 330 -5.79 20.39 -16.83
C ILE A 330 -6.22 21.71 -16.18
N LEU A 331 -6.22 21.73 -14.85
CA LEU A 331 -6.39 22.93 -14.04
C LEU A 331 -5.06 23.30 -13.36
N SER A 332 -4.39 24.35 -13.83
CA SER A 332 -3.20 24.88 -13.17
C SER A 332 -3.56 25.74 -11.95
N VAL A 333 -2.92 25.46 -10.81
CA VAL A 333 -3.10 26.23 -9.57
C VAL A 333 -1.74 26.73 -9.07
N ARG A 334 -1.59 28.06 -9.10
CA ARG A 334 -0.37 28.73 -8.65
C ARG A 334 -0.27 28.74 -7.12
N CYS A 335 0.73 28.08 -6.59
CA CYS A 335 1.02 27.95 -5.16
C CYS A 335 2.28 28.75 -4.80
N GLU A 336 2.15 29.74 -3.91
CA GLU A 336 3.20 30.73 -3.61
C GLU A 336 3.77 30.57 -2.19
N THR A 337 3.49 29.45 -1.54
CA THR A 337 3.96 29.11 -0.19
C THR A 337 4.40 27.65 -0.13
N CYS A 338 5.30 27.32 0.81
CA CYS A 338 5.67 25.94 1.14
C CYS A 338 4.69 25.29 2.12
N VAL A 339 3.70 26.03 2.64
CA VAL A 339 2.69 25.53 3.58
C VAL A 339 1.66 24.68 2.84
N ALA A 340 1.59 23.39 3.18
CA ALA A 340 0.74 22.43 2.48
C ALA A 340 -0.76 22.72 2.66
N GLU A 341 -1.16 23.17 3.85
CA GLU A 341 -2.54 23.49 4.20
C GLU A 341 -3.10 24.64 3.36
N ASP A 342 -2.33 25.73 3.22
CA ASP A 342 -2.70 26.89 2.41
C ASP A 342 -2.88 26.50 0.94
N ASN A 343 -1.95 25.69 0.42
CA ASN A 343 -1.99 25.21 -0.95
C ASN A 343 -3.17 24.25 -1.19
N ALA A 344 -3.45 23.35 -0.25
CA ALA A 344 -4.59 22.43 -0.33
C ALA A 344 -5.93 23.17 -0.33
N ALA A 345 -6.11 24.17 0.54
CA ALA A 345 -7.30 25.01 0.57
C ALA A 345 -7.51 25.75 -0.77
N LYS A 346 -6.42 26.31 -1.33
CA LYS A 346 -6.45 26.97 -2.64
C LYS A 346 -6.80 26.02 -3.78
N ILE A 347 -6.24 24.81 -3.74
CA ILE A 347 -6.52 23.76 -4.74
C ILE A 347 -7.99 23.35 -4.69
N LEU A 348 -8.56 23.15 -3.51
CA LEU A 348 -9.98 22.81 -3.38
C LEU A 348 -10.89 23.91 -3.90
N GLN A 349 -10.58 25.17 -3.57
CA GLN A 349 -11.33 26.30 -4.08
C GLN A 349 -11.28 26.38 -5.62
N ALA A 350 -10.11 26.16 -6.22
CA ALA A 350 -9.96 26.17 -7.68
C ALA A 350 -10.67 24.97 -8.34
N ALA A 351 -10.65 23.81 -7.70
CA ALA A 351 -11.22 22.57 -8.21
C ALA A 351 -12.72 22.42 -7.95
N GLU A 352 -13.38 23.35 -7.27
CA GLU A 352 -14.79 23.24 -6.87
C GLU A 352 -15.73 22.94 -8.05
N ALA A 353 -15.58 23.65 -9.17
CA ALA A 353 -16.39 23.41 -10.37
C ALA A 353 -16.14 22.03 -10.99
N LEU A 354 -14.87 21.57 -10.97
CA LEU A 354 -14.49 20.25 -11.44
C LEU A 354 -15.11 19.15 -10.55
N LEU A 355 -14.98 19.30 -9.23
CA LEU A 355 -15.52 18.37 -8.22
C LEU A 355 -17.04 18.24 -8.35
N ASN A 356 -17.75 19.37 -8.50
CA ASN A 356 -19.21 19.40 -8.63
C ASN A 356 -19.70 18.84 -9.98
N GLY A 357 -18.88 18.91 -11.03
CA GLY A 357 -19.19 18.37 -12.35
C GLY A 357 -18.99 16.85 -12.47
N MET A 358 -18.33 16.20 -11.51
CA MET A 358 -18.08 14.76 -11.55
C MET A 358 -19.35 13.95 -11.27
N THR A 359 -19.90 13.33 -12.31
CA THR A 359 -21.03 12.40 -12.16
C THR A 359 -20.58 11.01 -11.73
N THR A 360 -21.49 10.24 -11.12
CA THR A 360 -21.24 8.84 -10.75
C THR A 360 -21.03 8.03 -12.02
N PRO A 361 -19.87 7.39 -12.24
CA PRO A 361 -19.75 6.44 -13.32
C PRO A 361 -20.77 5.30 -13.08
N PRO A 362 -21.46 4.81 -14.13
CA PRO A 362 -22.42 3.73 -13.97
C PRO A 362 -21.73 2.49 -13.39
N LEU A 363 -22.35 1.88 -12.37
CA LEU A 363 -21.90 0.59 -11.84
C LEU A 363 -22.08 -0.46 -12.95
N SER A 364 -20.98 -1.12 -13.34
CA SER A 364 -20.98 -2.19 -14.33
C SER A 364 -21.47 -3.53 -13.78
#